data_AF-A0A2N2G2L0-F1
#
_entry.id   AF-A0A2N2G2L0-F1
#
_cell.length_a   1.000
_cell.length_b   1.000
_cell.length_c   1.000
_cell.angle_alpha   90.00
_cell.angle_beta   90.00
_cell.angle_gamma   90.00
#
_symmetry.space_group_name_H-M   'P 1'
#
loop_
_entity.id
_entity.type
_entity.pdbx_description
1 polymer ?
#
loop_
_entity_poly.entity_id
_entity_poly.type
_entity_poly.pdbx_seq_one_letter_code
_entity_poly.pdbx_strand_id
1 'polypeptide(L)' 'AQKLFTKLNDHITTAINEDYTLGHSYFMKIEDSRDLEFVKEYKIKPLLEEYFYGDDENYKKAIDILDLKEDTKDNKND' A
#
# COMPACT_ATOMS: atom_id res chain seq x y z
N ALA A 1 -1.65 -9.58 3.84
CA ALA A 1 -0.55 -8.62 3.60
C ALA A 1 -0.06 -8.60 2.15
N GLN A 2 0.41 -9.72 1.56
CA GLN A 2 0.95 -9.72 0.19
C GLN A 2 -0.02 -9.14 -0.86
N LYS A 3 -1.32 -9.47 -0.78
CA LYS A 3 -2.33 -8.98 -1.73
C LYS A 3 -2.50 -7.46 -1.71
N LEU A 4 -2.38 -6.82 -0.54
CA LEU A 4 -2.51 -5.38 -0.38
C LEU A 4 -1.42 -4.64 -1.18
N PHE A 5 -0.17 -5.00 -0.92
CA PHE A 5 0.95 -4.35 -1.59
C PHE A 5 1.06 -4.72 -3.06
N THR A 6 0.61 -5.91 -3.48
CA THR A 6 0.50 -6.23 -4.92
C THR A 6 -0.45 -5.26 -5.61
N LYS A 7 -1.63 -4.99 -5.04
CA LYS A 7 -2.56 -3.98 -5.58
C LYS A 7 -1.96 -2.58 -5.57
N LEU A 8 -1.24 -2.23 -4.52
CA LEU A 8 -0.58 -0.93 -4.43
C LEU A 8 0.50 -0.77 -5.49
N ASN A 9 1.34 -1.78 -5.70
CA ASN A 9 2.38 -1.78 -6.74
C ASN A 9 1.78 -1.76 -8.15
N ASP A 10 0.66 -2.45 -8.38
CA ASP A 10 -0.06 -2.41 -9.65
C ASP A 10 -0.57 -1.00 -9.97
N HIS A 11 -1.15 -0.32 -8.98
CA HIS A 11 -1.56 1.08 -9.09
C HIS A 11 -0.37 2.02 -9.33
N ILE A 12 0.73 1.88 -8.57
CA ILE A 12 1.95 2.69 -8.76
C ILE A 12 2.56 2.49 -10.15
N THR A 13 2.61 1.24 -10.64
CA THR A 13 3.15 0.93 -11.96
C THR A 13 2.31 1.56 -13.07
N THR A 14 0.99 1.54 -12.91
CA THR A 14 0.05 2.11 -13.88
C THR A 14 0.06 3.64 -13.86
N ALA A 15 0.15 4.25 -12.69
CA ALA A 15 0.09 5.70 -12.53
C ALA A 15 1.45 6.38 -12.78
N ILE A 16 2.55 5.69 -12.46
CA ILE A 16 3.92 6.18 -12.64
C ILE A 16 4.63 5.28 -13.64
N ASN A 17 5.33 4.24 -13.18
CA ASN A 17 6.05 3.22 -13.98
C ASN A 17 6.58 2.10 -13.04
N GLU A 18 7.09 1.00 -13.61
CA GLU A 18 7.61 -0.17 -12.87
C GLU A 18 8.82 0.12 -11.95
N ASP A 19 9.64 1.13 -12.28
CA ASP A 19 10.79 1.58 -11.48
C ASP A 19 10.39 2.12 -10.08
N TYR A 20 9.14 2.53 -9.91
CA TYR A 20 8.65 3.14 -8.67
C TYR A 20 7.99 2.12 -7.73
N THR A 21 7.98 0.83 -8.10
CA THR A 21 7.38 -0.21 -7.27
C THR A 21 8.07 -0.32 -5.91
N LEU A 22 7.28 -0.66 -4.89
CA LEU A 22 7.79 -0.86 -3.54
C LEU A 22 8.64 -2.13 -3.50
N GLY A 23 9.92 -1.97 -3.17
CA GLY A 23 10.87 -3.08 -3.09
C GLY A 23 10.51 -4.11 -2.02
N HIS A 24 10.94 -5.37 -2.24
CA HIS A 24 10.72 -6.48 -1.32
C HIS A 24 11.27 -6.23 0.10
N SER A 25 12.24 -5.30 0.26
CA SER A 25 12.83 -4.93 1.54
C SER A 25 11.82 -4.39 2.56
N TYR A 26 10.75 -3.74 2.12
CA TYR A 26 9.68 -3.27 3.01
C TYR A 26 8.90 -4.41 3.64
N PHE A 27 8.79 -5.55 2.94
CA PHE A 27 8.08 -6.74 3.40
C PHE A 27 8.92 -7.64 4.30
N MET A 28 10.23 -7.69 4.07
CA MET A 28 11.13 -8.55 4.84
C MET A 28 11.18 -8.20 6.34
N LYS A 29 10.75 -6.99 6.71
CA LYS A 29 10.74 -6.51 8.11
C LYS A 29 9.38 -6.60 8.79
N ILE A 30 8.35 -7.12 8.11
CA ILE A 30 6.99 -7.17 8.67
C ILE A 30 6.77 -8.54 9.32
N GLU A 31 6.84 -8.58 10.65
CA GLU A 31 6.61 -9.79 11.44
C GLU A 31 5.20 -9.82 12.06
N ASP A 32 4.64 -8.65 12.37
CA ASP A 32 3.31 -8.49 12.99
C ASP A 32 2.49 -7.37 12.32
N SER A 33 1.20 -7.32 12.63
CA SER A 33 0.28 -6.26 12.16
C SER A 33 0.74 -4.86 12.57
N ARG A 34 1.44 -4.73 13.70
CA ARG A 34 2.01 -3.44 14.15
C ARG A 34 3.18 -2.98 13.27
N ASP A 35 4.08 -3.89 12.88
CA ASP A 35 5.15 -3.57 11.93
C ASP A 35 4.59 -3.19 10.57
N LEU A 36 3.51 -3.85 10.15
CA LEU A 36 2.79 -3.50 8.93
C LEU A 36 2.27 -2.06 9.00
N GLU A 37 1.55 -1.68 10.06
CA GLU A 37 1.02 -0.32 10.24
C GLU A 37 2.15 0.72 10.30
N PHE A 38 3.23 0.42 11.02
CA PHE A 38 4.40 1.29 11.08
C PHE A 38 5.06 1.48 9.71
N VAL A 39 5.25 0.41 8.94
CA VAL A 39 5.79 0.49 7.58
C VAL A 39 4.85 1.28 6.68
N LYS A 40 3.54 1.07 6.77
CA LYS A 40 2.55 1.85 5.99
C LYS A 40 2.67 3.34 6.27
N GLU A 41 2.67 3.73 7.54
CA GLU A 41 2.55 5.14 7.93
C GLU A 41 3.88 5.90 7.83
N TYR A 42 5.00 5.25 8.16
CA TYR A 42 6.32 5.90 8.24
C TYR A 42 7.24 5.60 7.05
N LYS A 43 6.91 4.61 6.22
CA LYS A 43 7.68 4.27 5.02
C LYS A 43 6.88 4.47 3.75
N ILE A 44 5.71 3.83 3.64
CA ILE A 44 4.93 3.81 2.40
C ILE A 44 4.28 5.17 2.15
N LYS A 45 3.57 5.72 3.13
CA LYS A 45 2.84 6.99 3.02
C LYS A 45 3.72 8.17 2.55
N PRO A 46 4.90 8.45 3.15
CA PRO A 46 5.75 9.53 2.65
C PRO A 46 6.29 9.26 1.24
N LEU A 47 6.57 8.00 0.87
CA LEU A 47 6.95 7.67 -0.51
C LEU A 47 5.83 7.95 -1.49
N LEU A 48 4.59 7.61 -1.13
CA LEU A 48 3.42 7.93 -1.96
C LEU A 48 3.22 9.44 -2.12
N GLU A 49 3.47 10.23 -1.07
CA GLU A 49 3.43 11.69 -1.17
C GLU A 49 4.49 12.24 -2.14
N GLU A 50 5.71 11.69 -2.12
CA GLU A 50 6.77 12.07 -3.06
C GLU A 50 6.46 11.60 -4.49
N TYR A 51 5.97 10.37 -4.64
CA TYR A 51 5.67 9.74 -5.93
C TYR A 51 4.52 10.45 -6.66
N PHE A 52 3.49 10.83 -5.91
CA PHE A 52 2.31 11.52 -6.43
C PHE A 52 2.32 13.01 -6.11
N TYR A 53 3.50 13.61 -5.97
CA TYR A 53 3.62 15.03 -5.73
C TYR A 53 3.03 15.83 -6.90
N GLY A 54 1.92 16.52 -6.66
CA GLY A 54 1.15 17.24 -7.70
C GLY A 54 0.05 16.41 -8.36
N ASP A 55 -0.13 15.14 -7.99
CA ASP A 55 -1.19 14.25 -8.46
C ASP A 55 -2.03 13.70 -7.30
N ASP A 56 -2.84 14.59 -6.71
CA ASP A 56 -3.72 14.28 -5.58
C ASP A 56 -4.70 13.13 -5.85
N GLU A 57 -5.10 12.93 -7.12
CA GLU A 57 -6.06 11.89 -7.48
C GLU A 57 -5.43 10.49 -7.33
N ASN A 58 -4.26 10.28 -7.92
CA ASN A 58 -3.55 9.01 -7.80
C ASN A 58 -3.01 8.79 -6.39
N TYR A 59 -2.60 9.86 -5.69
CA TYR A 59 -2.24 9.80 -4.27
C TYR A 59 -3.40 9.26 -3.42
N LYS A 60 -4.60 9.85 -3.55
CA LYS A 60 -5.78 9.39 -2.80
C LYS A 60 -6.13 7.94 -3.08
N LYS A 61 -6.08 7.50 -4.35
CA LYS A 61 -6.29 6.09 -4.73
C LYS A 61 -5.27 5.17 -4.08
N ALA A 62 -4.00 5.55 -4.06
CA ALA A 62 -2.94 4.77 -3.43
C ALA A 62 -3.13 4.66 -1.91
N ILE A 63 -3.52 5.75 -1.25
CA ILE A 63 -3.83 5.77 0.19
C ILE A 63 -5.08 4.93 0.50
N ASP A 64 -6.12 5.00 -0.31
CA ASP A 64 -7.32 4.18 -0.16
C ASP A 64 -6.95 2.69 -0.20
N ILE A 65 -6.14 2.28 -1.19
CA ILE A 65 -5.62 0.91 -1.29
C ILE A 65 -4.77 0.54 -0.06
N LEU A 66 -3.98 1.46 0.48
CA LEU A 66 -3.13 1.23 1.66
C LEU A 66 -3.96 1.03 2.94
N ASP A 67 -5.07 1.77 3.05
CA ASP A 67 -5.99 1.76 4.19
C ASP A 67 -7.02 0.64 4.14
N LEU A 68 -7.26 0.04 2.96
CA LEU A 68 -8.07 -1.18 2.81
C LEU A 68 -7.62 -2.20 3.86
N LYS A 69 -8.42 -2.32 4.92
CA LYS A 69 -8.37 -3.49 5.78
C LYS A 69 -8.69 -4.65 4.86
N GLU A 70 -7.83 -5.66 4.81
CA GLU A 70 -8.18 -6.90 4.14
C GLU A 70 -9.50 -7.32 4.78
N ASP A 71 -10.62 -7.10 4.07
CA ASP A 71 -11.96 -7.43 4.54
C ASP A 71 -11.87 -8.86 5.06
N THR A 72 -11.86 -8.99 6.37
CA THR A 72 -12.10 -10.24 7.04
C THR A 72 -13.52 -10.58 6.62
N LYS A 73 -13.66 -11.38 5.56
CA LYS A 73 -14.80 -12.26 5.42
C LYS A 73 -14.70 -13.29 6.55
N ASP A 74 -15.00 -12.85 7.76
CA ASP A 74 -15.64 -13.68 8.75
C ASP A 74 -17.06 -13.12 8.93
N ASN A 75 -18.03 -14.00 8.70
CA ASN A 75 -19.44 -13.89 9.05
C ASN A 75 -20.39 -13.06 8.16
N LYS A 76 -20.95 -13.73 7.14
CA LYS A 76 -22.40 -13.74 6.97
C LYS A 76 -22.88 -15.19 7.17
N ASN A 77 -23.33 -15.50 8.38
CA ASN A 77 -24.40 -16.47 8.58
C ASN A 77 -25.60 -16.02 7.74
N ASP A 78 -25.96 -16.81 6.74
CA ASP A 78 -27.34 -17.11 6.34
C ASP A 78 -27.37 -18.55 5.83
#